data_AF-A0A955S552-F1
#
_entry.id   AF-A0A955S552-F1
#
_cell.length_a   1.000
_cell.length_b   1.000
_cell.length_c   1.000
_cell.angle_alpha   90.00
_cell.angle_beta   90.00
_cell.angle_gamma   90.00
#
_symmetry.space_group_name_H-M   'P 1'
#
loop_
_entity.id
_entity.type
_entity.pdbx_description
1 polymer ?
#
loop_
_entity_poly.entity_id
_entity_poly.type
_entity_poly.pdbx_seq_one_letter_code
_entity_poly.pdbx_strand_id
1 'polypeptide(L)'
;LPYTPLYYFLLEKTSPTRDLIFIKQDPLREAFNLEHITKKNVRYILLSNRALRPMESRLGIFGQTYGMEINNYLEENFEPVATFGPFESLAGWTDNHAVKIYRKIN
;
A
#
# COMPACT_ATOMS: atom_id res chain seq x y z
N LEU A 1 0.21 -5.96 -11.35
CA LEU A 1 0.32 -5.87 -9.88
C LEU A 1 1.76 -6.08 -9.49
N PRO A 2 2.30 -5.34 -8.51
CA PRO A 2 3.65 -5.60 -8.06
C PRO A 2 3.73 -7.05 -7.57
N TYR A 3 4.63 -7.85 -8.16
CA TYR A 3 4.87 -9.21 -7.67
C TYR A 3 5.47 -9.18 -6.26
N THR A 4 5.39 -10.30 -5.54
CA THR A 4 6.15 -10.42 -4.29
C THR A 4 7.65 -10.19 -4.57
N PRO A 5 8.41 -9.67 -3.59
CA PRO A 5 9.85 -9.42 -3.77
C PRO A 5 10.61 -10.65 -4.30
N LEU A 6 10.17 -11.86 -3.91
CA LEU A 6 10.74 -13.12 -4.37
C LEU A 6 10.67 -13.26 -5.89
N TYR A 7 9.55 -12.93 -6.53
CA TYR A 7 9.43 -13.06 -7.98
C TYR A 7 10.29 -12.05 -8.73
N TYR A 8 10.42 -10.81 -8.21
CA TYR A 8 11.34 -9.84 -8.79
C TYR A 8 12.80 -10.30 -8.68
N PHE A 9 13.17 -10.88 -7.53
CA PHE A 9 14.49 -11.47 -7.34
C PHE A 9 14.74 -12.65 -8.29
N LEU A 10 13.83 -13.62 -8.34
CA LEU A 10 13.97 -14.83 -9.17
C LEU A 10 13.96 -14.54 -10.66
N LEU A 11 13.23 -13.51 -11.10
CA LEU A 11 13.16 -13.12 -12.51
C LEU A 11 14.21 -12.07 -12.89
N GLU A 12 15.10 -11.70 -11.97
CA GLU A 12 16.10 -10.64 -12.15
C GLU A 12 15.49 -9.31 -12.64
N LYS A 13 14.24 -9.05 -12.26
CA LYS A 13 13.51 -7.83 -12.64
C LYS A 13 13.59 -6.79 -11.54
N THR A 14 13.84 -5.55 -11.93
CA THR A 14 13.70 -4.42 -10.99
C THR A 14 12.24 -4.30 -10.57
N SER A 15 11.99 -4.34 -9.26
CA SER A 15 10.66 -4.06 -8.73
C SER A 15 10.26 -2.61 -9.05
N PRO A 16 9.06 -2.37 -9.60
CA PRO A 16 8.53 -1.01 -9.80
C PRO A 16 8.24 -0.30 -8.46
N THR A 17 8.30 -1.05 -7.36
CA THR A 17 8.03 -0.63 -6.00
C THR A 17 9.30 -0.83 -5.17
N ARG A 18 9.97 0.27 -4.79
CA ARG A 18 11.21 0.22 -3.99
C ARG A 18 10.98 -0.17 -2.53
N ASP A 19 9.79 0.11 -2.02
CA ASP A 19 9.44 0.01 -0.61
C ASP A 19 8.19 -0.90 -0.45
N LEU A 20 8.34 -2.13 -0.96
CA LEU A 20 7.27 -3.09 -1.32
C LEU A 20 6.33 -3.52 -0.17
N ILE A 21 6.79 -3.50 1.08
CA ILE A 21 6.05 -4.07 2.22
C ILE A 21 6.40 -3.31 3.50
N PHE A 22 5.92 -2.08 3.66
CA PHE A 22 6.25 -1.33 4.89
C PHE A 22 5.27 -1.44 6.02
N ILE A 23 4.05 -1.93 5.79
CA ILE A 23 3.06 -1.93 6.87
C ILE A 23 2.78 -3.35 7.32
N LYS A 24 3.79 -3.95 7.96
CA LYS A 24 3.47 -4.91 9.01
C LYS A 24 2.70 -4.10 10.07
N GLN A 25 1.61 -4.64 10.60
CA GLN A 25 0.77 -3.97 11.60
C GLN A 25 1.53 -3.86 12.93
N ASP A 26 2.53 -2.99 12.95
CA ASP A 26 3.44 -2.73 14.05
C ASP A 26 3.42 -1.22 14.32
N PRO A 27 2.69 -0.77 15.35
CA PRO A 27 2.58 0.65 15.69
C PRO A 27 3.93 1.33 15.91
N LEU A 28 4.95 0.59 16.38
CA LEU A 28 6.29 1.15 16.64
C LEU A 28 7.03 1.51 15.35
N ARG A 29 6.62 0.96 14.21
CA ARG A 29 7.23 1.22 12.89
C ARG A 29 6.51 2.29 12.09
N GLU A 30 5.34 2.73 12.53
CA GLU A 30 4.50 3.67 11.78
C GLU A 30 5.21 5.02 11.57
N ALA A 31 5.75 5.60 12.65
CA ALA A 31 6.50 6.86 12.58
C ALA A 31 7.74 6.76 11.66
N PHE A 32 8.48 5.65 11.75
CA PHE A 32 9.64 5.40 10.88
C PHE A 32 9.23 5.31 9.40
N ASN A 33 8.12 4.62 9.12
CA ASN A 33 7.59 4.51 7.76
C ASN A 33 7.14 5.86 7.22
N LEU A 34 6.46 6.67 8.04
CA LEU A 34 6.03 8.01 7.65
C LEU A 34 7.23 8.92 7.37
N GLU A 35 8.24 8.89 8.26
CA GLU A 35 9.50 9.62 8.05
C GLU A 35 10.17 9.19 6.74
N HIS A 36 10.20 7.89 6.46
CA HIS A 36 10.79 7.34 5.24
C HIS A 36 10.06 7.77 3.97
N ILE A 37 8.72 7.71 3.96
CA ILE A 37 7.88 8.19 2.85
C ILE A 37 8.14 9.69 2.60
N THR A 38 8.22 10.47 3.68
CA THR A 38 8.43 11.92 3.63
C THR A 38 9.83 12.27 3.13
N LYS A 39 10.88 11.66 3.69
CA LYS A 39 12.29 11.93 3.34
C LYS A 39 12.66 11.49 1.93
N LYS A 40 12.11 10.37 1.45
CA LYS A 40 12.43 9.85 0.10
C LYS A 40 11.68 10.55 -1.03
N ASN A 41 10.85 11.54 -0.73
CA ASN A 41 10.00 12.24 -1.68
C ASN A 41 9.21 11.27 -2.58
N VAL A 42 8.53 10.30 -1.94
CA VAL A 42 7.70 9.32 -2.65
C VAL A 42 6.65 10.05 -3.47
N ARG A 43 6.65 9.85 -4.79
CA ARG A 43 5.72 10.53 -5.72
C ARG A 43 4.44 9.75 -6.00
N TYR A 44 4.50 8.44 -5.82
CA TYR A 44 3.39 7.53 -6.10
C TYR A 44 3.26 6.52 -4.98
N ILE A 45 2.01 6.28 -4.57
CA ILE A 45 1.66 5.23 -3.61
C ILE A 45 0.69 4.28 -4.30
N LEU A 46 0.95 2.99 -4.15
CA LEU A 46 0.06 1.94 -4.62
C LEU A 46 -0.58 1.29 -3.39
N LEU A 47 -1.90 1.42 -3.28
CA LEU A 47 -2.69 0.83 -2.21
C LEU A 47 -3.43 -0.40 -2.72
N SER A 48 -3.22 -1.53 -2.07
CA SER A 48 -3.97 -2.76 -2.33
C SER A 48 -5.34 -2.70 -1.67
N ASN A 49 -6.40 -3.15 -2.35
CA ASN A 49 -7.73 -3.27 -1.74
C ASN A 49 -7.71 -4.20 -0.52
N ARG A 50 -6.79 -5.17 -0.43
CA ARG A 50 -6.61 -6.03 0.76
C ARG A 50 -6.29 -5.24 2.02
N ALA A 51 -5.72 -4.04 1.90
CA ALA A 51 -5.49 -3.16 3.04
C ALA A 51 -6.80 -2.60 3.62
N LEU A 52 -7.86 -2.47 2.82
CA LEU A 52 -9.15 -1.85 3.20
C LEU A 52 -10.32 -2.84 3.26
N ARG A 53 -10.21 -3.97 2.56
CA ARG A 53 -11.23 -5.01 2.40
C ARG A 53 -10.62 -6.41 2.58
N PRO A 54 -9.90 -6.69 3.68
CA PRO A 54 -9.33 -8.02 3.90
C PRO A 54 -10.43 -9.06 4.08
N MET A 55 -10.24 -10.26 3.53
CA MET A 55 -11.08 -11.43 3.87
C MET A 55 -10.57 -12.14 5.12
N GLU A 56 -9.29 -11.99 5.45
CA GLU A 56 -8.67 -12.65 6.59
C GLU A 56 -9.00 -11.92 7.89
N SER A 57 -9.66 -12.60 8.82
CA SER A 57 -10.12 -12.03 10.09
C SER A 57 -9.02 -11.48 11.01
N ARG A 58 -7.76 -11.85 10.78
CA ARG A 58 -6.60 -11.37 11.56
C ARG A 58 -5.86 -10.21 10.91
N LEU A 59 -6.26 -9.79 9.70
CA LEU A 59 -5.73 -8.61 9.06
C LEU A 59 -6.58 -7.42 9.47
N GLY A 60 -5.96 -6.45 10.16
CA GLY A 60 -6.55 -5.13 10.34
C GLY A 60 -6.86 -4.40 9.02
N ILE A 61 -7.57 -3.28 9.15
CA ILE A 61 -7.94 -2.31 8.11
C ILE A 61 -7.02 -1.07 8.20
N PHE A 62 -6.40 -0.69 7.09
CA PHE A 62 -5.54 0.49 6.96
C PHE A 62 -6.35 1.77 7.18
N GLY A 63 -5.80 2.74 7.91
CA GLY A 63 -6.47 3.97 8.27
C GLY A 63 -7.53 3.84 9.37
N GLN A 64 -7.79 2.62 9.86
CA GLN A 64 -8.75 2.38 10.95
C GLN A 64 -8.10 1.67 12.14
N THR A 65 -7.47 0.53 11.89
CA THR A 65 -6.86 -0.32 12.94
C THR A 65 -5.33 -0.30 12.93
N TYR A 66 -4.72 0.19 11.84
CA TYR A 66 -3.28 0.39 11.71
C TYR A 66 -2.99 1.45 10.64
N GLY A 67 -1.80 2.06 10.67
CA GLY A 67 -1.38 2.98 9.61
C GLY A 67 -2.24 4.25 9.55
N MET A 68 -2.77 4.70 10.70
CA MET A 68 -3.66 5.85 10.78
C MET A 68 -2.94 7.15 10.39
N GLU A 69 -1.73 7.38 10.89
CA GLU A 69 -0.94 8.56 10.54
C GLU A 69 -0.52 8.54 9.08
N ILE A 70 -0.18 7.37 8.56
CA ILE A 70 0.15 7.19 7.14
C ILE A 70 -1.08 7.45 6.27
N ASN A 71 -2.28 7.01 6.70
CA ASN A 71 -3.52 7.28 5.98
C ASN A 71 -3.84 8.77 5.96
N ASN A 72 -3.71 9.47 7.08
CA ASN A 72 -3.90 10.92 7.15
C ASN A 72 -2.92 11.64 6.21
N TYR A 73 -1.64 11.26 6.25
CA TYR A 73 -0.64 11.81 5.35
C TYR A 73 -0.97 11.54 3.86
N LEU A 74 -1.44 10.33 3.54
CA LEU A 74 -1.87 9.98 2.19
C LEU A 74 -3.02 10.87 1.72
N GLU A 75 -4.06 11.04 2.53
CA GLU A 75 -5.25 11.83 2.21
C GLU A 75 -4.94 13.32 2.05
N GLU A 76 -4.01 13.85 2.83
CA GLU A 76 -3.60 15.26 2.78
C GLU A 76 -2.67 15.59 1.61
N ASN A 77 -1.82 14.63 1.20
CA ASN A 77 -0.69 14.91 0.30
C ASN A 77 -0.81 14.23 -1.08
N PHE A 78 -1.75 13.31 -1.25
CA PHE A 78 -1.88 12.54 -2.49
C PHE A 78 -3.32 12.49 -3.00
N GLU A 79 -3.45 12.42 -4.32
CA GLU A 79 -4.73 12.27 -5.02
C GLU A 79 -4.76 10.95 -5.80
N PRO A 80 -5.92 10.27 -5.91
CA PRO A 80 -6.04 9.06 -6.71
C PRO A 80 -5.94 9.40 -8.21
N VAL A 81 -5.05 8.71 -8.92
CA VAL A 81 -4.84 8.90 -10.38
C VAL A 81 -5.21 7.68 -11.21
N ALA A 82 -5.30 6.50 -10.60
CA ALA A 82 -5.74 5.30 -11.29
C ALA A 82 -6.34 4.29 -10.30
N THR A 83 -7.30 3.49 -10.77
CA THR A 83 -7.84 2.33 -10.04
C THR A 83 -7.93 1.15 -11.01
N PHE A 84 -7.49 -0.02 -10.56
CA PHE A 84 -7.50 -1.26 -11.35
C PHE A 84 -8.24 -2.35 -10.57
N GLY A 85 -9.20 -3.00 -11.22
CA GLY A 85 -10.03 -4.06 -10.63
C GLY A 85 -11.14 -3.52 -9.71
N PRO A 86 -11.96 -4.43 -9.14
CA PRO A 86 -13.09 -4.07 -8.28
C PRO A 86 -12.59 -3.71 -6.87
N PHE A 87 -12.09 -2.48 -6.72
CA PHE A 87 -11.42 -2.00 -5.51
C PHE A 87 -12.29 -2.01 -4.25
N GLU A 88 -13.58 -1.74 -4.39
CA GLU A 88 -14.51 -1.73 -3.26
C GLU A 88 -14.98 -3.14 -2.84
N SER A 89 -14.72 -4.15 -3.65
CA SER A 89 -15.04 -5.54 -3.34
C SER A 89 -13.99 -6.16 -2.42
N LEU A 90 -14.38 -7.24 -1.73
CA LEU A 90 -13.49 -8.02 -0.88
C LEU A 90 -12.24 -8.45 -1.65
N ALA A 91 -11.08 -8.27 -1.02
CA ALA A 91 -9.83 -8.79 -1.55
C ALA A 91 -9.74 -10.28 -1.23
N GLY A 92 -9.30 -11.07 -2.20
CA GLY A 92 -9.01 -12.47 -1.93
C GLY A 92 -7.59 -12.83 -2.33
N TRP A 93 -7.24 -14.09 -2.06
CA TRP A 93 -5.86 -14.55 -2.17
C TRP A 93 -5.45 -14.91 -3.61
N THR A 94 -6.41 -15.29 -4.46
CA THR A 94 -6.14 -15.71 -5.85
C THR A 94 -7.01 -15.02 -6.90
N ASP A 95 -8.01 -14.25 -6.47
CA ASP A 95 -9.05 -13.64 -7.30
C ASP A 95 -8.90 -12.11 -7.36
N ASN A 96 -9.34 -11.39 -6.33
CA ASN A 96 -9.43 -9.95 -6.34
C ASN A 96 -8.22 -9.30 -5.66
N HIS A 97 -7.31 -8.82 -6.52
CA HIS A 97 -6.13 -8.05 -6.13
C HIS A 97 -6.20 -6.62 -6.65
N ALA A 98 -7.35 -5.96 -6.52
CA ALA A 98 -7.52 -4.60 -6.99
C ALA A 98 -6.54 -3.61 -6.31
N VAL A 99 -6.17 -2.56 -7.05
CA VAL A 99 -5.23 -1.54 -6.57
C VAL A 99 -5.70 -0.15 -6.94
N LYS A 100 -5.34 0.81 -6.09
CA LYS A 100 -5.53 2.24 -6.32
C LYS A 100 -4.18 2.92 -6.26
N ILE A 101 -3.88 3.72 -7.27
CA ILE A 101 -2.63 4.47 -7.38
C ILE A 101 -2.92 5.92 -7.03
N TYR A 102 -2.11 6.44 -6.12
CA TYR A 102 -2.13 7.80 -5.65
C TYR A 102 -0.88 8.52 -6.17
N ARG A 103 -1.03 9.78 -6.54
CA ARG A 103 0.05 10.69 -6.94
C ARG A 103 0.13 11.83 -5.95
N LYS A 104 1.34 12.24 -5.58
CA LYS A 104 1.56 13.39 -4.70
C LYS A 104 1.05 14.67 -5.37
N ILE A 105 0.30 15.49 -4.63
CA ILE A 105 -0.36 16.71 -5.14
C ILE A 105 0.66 17.85 -5.36
N ASN A 106 1.76 17.87 -4.59
CA ASN A 106 2.85 18.86 -4.67
C ASN A 106 4.24 18.21 -4.63
#